data_AF-A0A963MAK1-F1
#
_entry.id   AF-A0A963MAK1-F1
#
_cell.length_a   1.000
_cell.length_b   1.000
_cell.length_c   1.000
_cell.angle_alpha   90.00
_cell.angle_beta   90.00
_cell.angle_gamma   90.00
#
_symmetry.space_group_name_H-M   'P 1'
#
loop_
_entity.id
_entity.type
_entity.pdbx_description
1 polymer ?
#
loop_
_entity_poly.entity_id
_entity_poly.type
_entity_poly.pdbx_seq_one_letter_code
_entity_poly.pdbx_strand_id
1 'polypeptide(L)'
;MNPVASFRIVTARPAAHSRRPPQALRALAAVALAGAASLPLQAQATDAGKYPERPVRLIVSYAAGNVTDSLARIVSDKLSAQWGQAVTVENRPG
;
A
#
# COMPACT_ATOMS: atom_id res chain seq x y z
N MET A 1 0.70 -81.50 33.03
CA MET A 1 1.90 -80.88 33.63
C MET A 1 2.71 -80.25 32.50
N ASN A 2 3.24 -79.05 32.78
CA ASN A 2 4.12 -78.20 31.96
C ASN A 2 3.45 -77.24 30.96
N PRO A 3 3.72 -75.93 31.14
CA PRO A 3 4.08 -75.09 30.02
C PRO A 3 5.49 -74.51 30.21
N VAL A 4 6.41 -74.89 29.32
CA VAL A 4 7.69 -74.18 29.12
C VAL A 4 7.56 -73.38 27.83
N ALA A 5 8.27 -72.26 27.80
CA ALA A 5 8.54 -71.38 26.67
C ALA A 5 7.51 -70.26 26.45
N SER A 6 7.94 -69.03 26.70
CA SER A 6 8.48 -68.25 25.58
C SER A 6 9.04 -66.93 26.10
N PHE A 7 10.37 -66.84 26.07
CA PHE A 7 11.12 -65.60 26.23
C PHE A 7 10.81 -64.71 25.02
N ARG A 8 10.00 -63.67 25.19
CA ARG A 8 9.73 -62.69 24.13
C ARG A 8 10.58 -61.46 24.40
N ILE A 9 11.71 -61.36 23.70
CA ILE A 9 12.53 -60.16 23.68
C ILE A 9 11.72 -59.05 23.01
N VAL A 10 11.31 -58.07 23.80
CA VAL A 10 10.67 -56.83 23.33
C VAL A 10 11.78 -55.92 22.81
N THR A 11 11.89 -55.79 21.48
CA THR A 11 12.70 -54.73 20.87
C THR A 11 11.90 -53.44 20.90
N ALA A 12 12.34 -52.48 21.70
CA ALA A 12 11.73 -51.16 21.79
C ALA A 12 11.98 -50.38 20.48
N ARG A 13 10.91 -49.96 19.82
CA ARG A 13 10.89 -49.11 18.63
C ARG A 13 11.10 -47.64 19.08
N PRO A 14 12.13 -46.91 18.60
CA PRO A 14 12.33 -45.53 19.02
C PRO A 14 11.20 -44.64 18.45
N ALA A 15 10.45 -44.01 19.36
CA ALA A 15 9.36 -43.11 19.02
C ALA A 15 9.90 -41.82 18.38
N ALA A 16 9.42 -41.52 17.18
CA ALA A 16 9.70 -40.29 16.45
C ALA A 16 9.28 -39.07 17.28
N HIS A 17 10.24 -38.18 17.54
CA HIS A 17 10.02 -36.96 18.30
C HIS A 17 9.27 -35.95 17.41
N SER A 18 7.93 -35.95 17.51
CA SER A 18 7.08 -34.97 16.83
C SER A 18 7.31 -33.60 17.47
N ARG A 19 8.24 -32.81 16.88
CA ARG A 19 8.50 -31.42 17.27
C ARG A 19 7.28 -30.58 16.92
N ARG A 20 6.32 -30.46 17.84
CA ARG A 20 5.24 -29.47 17.71
C ARG A 20 5.88 -28.08 17.71
N PRO A 21 5.70 -27.25 16.67
CA PRO A 21 6.25 -25.90 16.66
C PRO A 21 5.63 -25.11 17.82
N PRO A 22 6.40 -24.26 18.51
CA PRO A 22 5.97 -23.61 19.73
C PRO A 22 4.75 -22.74 19.46
N GLN A 23 3.69 -22.97 20.23
CA GLN A 23 2.39 -22.29 20.12
C GLN A 23 2.51 -20.76 20.23
N ALA A 24 3.62 -20.27 20.78
CA ALA A 24 3.99 -18.85 20.82
C ALA A 24 4.11 -18.19 19.44
N LEU A 25 4.60 -18.91 18.41
CA LEU A 25 4.70 -18.39 17.04
C LEU A 25 3.31 -18.19 16.41
N ARG A 26 2.35 -19.05 16.77
CA ARG A 26 0.96 -18.91 16.31
C ARG A 26 0.22 -17.75 16.99
N ALA A 27 0.49 -17.53 18.27
CA ALA A 27 -0.10 -16.42 19.02
C ALA A 27 0.40 -15.05 18.51
N LEU A 28 1.70 -14.94 18.19
CA LEU A 28 2.28 -13.72 17.61
C LEU A 28 1.71 -13.40 16.22
N ALA A 29 1.49 -14.42 15.38
CA ALA A 29 0.88 -14.24 14.07
C ALA A 29 -0.58 -13.75 14.14
N ALA A 30 -1.35 -14.20 15.14
CA ALA A 30 -2.74 -13.78 15.33
C ALA A 30 -2.86 -12.30 15.77
N VAL A 31 -1.93 -11.81 16.59
CA VAL A 31 -1.91 -10.39 17.01
C VAL A 31 -1.51 -9.47 15.85
N ALA A 32 -0.59 -9.91 14.99
CA ALA A 32 -0.19 -9.13 13.80
C ALA A 32 -1.34 -8.95 12.80
N LEU A 33 -2.20 -9.96 12.62
CA LEU A 33 -3.38 -9.89 11.75
C LEU A 33 -4.48 -8.98 12.31
N ALA A 34 -4.63 -8.89 13.63
CA ALA A 34 -5.61 -8.00 14.27
C ALA A 34 -5.21 -6.51 14.19
N GLY A 35 -3.91 -6.20 14.17
CA GLY A 35 -3.41 -4.83 14.02
C GLY A 35 -3.62 -4.24 12.62
N ALA A 36 -3.65 -5.07 11.57
CA ALA A 36 -3.81 -4.62 10.19
C ALA A 36 -5.21 -4.07 9.87
N ALA A 37 -6.23 -4.36 10.69
CA ALA A 37 -7.60 -3.91 10.48
C ALA A 37 -7.87 -2.46 10.92
N SER A 38 -6.89 -1.80 11.55
CA SER A 38 -7.02 -0.43 12.08
C SER A 38 -6.21 0.61 11.31
N LEU A 39 -5.61 0.25 10.18
CA LEU A 39 -5.11 1.28 9.26
C LEU A 39 -6.32 2.00 8.66
N PRO A 40 -6.44 3.33 8.82
CA PRO A 40 -7.41 4.08 8.03
C PRO A 40 -7.00 3.87 6.57
N LEU A 41 -7.79 3.08 5.85
CA LEU A 41 -7.71 3.06 4.40
C LEU A 41 -8.28 4.40 3.96
N GLN A 42 -7.42 5.42 3.79
CA GLN A 42 -7.82 6.64 3.11
C GLN A 42 -8.18 6.26 1.68
N ALA A 43 -9.45 5.88 1.49
CA ALA A 43 -10.06 5.80 0.18
C ALA A 43 -9.91 7.19 -0.44
N GLN A 44 -9.11 7.29 -1.50
CA GLN A 44 -9.06 8.47 -2.34
C GLN A 44 -10.40 8.50 -3.08
N ALA A 45 -11.42 9.07 -2.44
CA ALA A 45 -12.65 9.44 -3.12
C ALA A 45 -12.27 10.48 -4.17
N THR A 46 -12.04 10.04 -5.40
CA THR A 46 -12.00 10.92 -6.56
C THR A 46 -13.42 11.44 -6.73
N ASP A 47 -13.69 12.63 -6.23
CA ASP A 47 -14.99 13.26 -6.34
C ASP A 47 -15.18 13.61 -7.83
N ALA A 48 -15.79 12.70 -8.59
CA ALA A 48 -15.88 12.76 -10.05
C ALA A 48 -16.61 14.02 -10.58
N GLY A 49 -17.14 14.86 -9.69
CA GLY A 49 -17.80 16.13 -10.00
C GLY A 49 -17.03 17.39 -9.64
N LYS A 50 -15.88 17.33 -8.94
CA LYS A 50 -15.15 18.53 -8.44
C LYS A 50 -13.66 18.49 -8.78
N TYR A 51 -13.36 18.39 -10.07
CA TYR A 51 -12.04 18.77 -10.55
C TYR A 51 -11.94 20.31 -10.54
N PRO A 52 -10.87 20.93 -10.03
CA PRO A 52 -9.65 20.37 -9.41
C PRO A 52 -9.67 20.44 -7.87
N GLU A 53 -9.23 19.36 -7.22
CA GLU A 53 -9.08 19.28 -5.74
C GLU A 53 -7.78 19.92 -5.21
N ARG A 54 -6.84 20.27 -6.10
CA ARG A 54 -5.50 20.77 -5.77
C ARG A 54 -5.05 21.82 -6.79
N PRO A 55 -4.10 22.71 -6.41
CA PRO A 55 -3.49 23.65 -7.35
C PRO A 55 -3.02 22.97 -8.63
N VAL A 56 -3.40 23.51 -9.79
CA VAL A 56 -3.04 22.96 -11.10
C VAL A 56 -1.80 23.67 -11.63
N ARG A 57 -0.84 22.91 -12.15
CA ARG A 57 0.36 23.44 -12.80
C ARG A 57 0.21 23.35 -14.31
N LEU A 58 0.20 24.51 -14.98
CA LEU A 58 0.16 24.60 -16.43
C LEU A 58 1.59 24.63 -16.97
N ILE A 59 2.04 23.52 -17.57
CA ILE A 59 3.39 23.40 -18.11
C ILE A 59 3.43 23.98 -19.51
N VAL A 60 4.34 24.93 -19.74
CA VAL A 60 4.58 25.52 -21.05
C VAL A 60 5.96 25.05 -21.54
N SER A 61 5.98 24.31 -22.64
CA SER A 61 7.20 23.75 -23.26
C SER A 61 8.00 24.78 -24.08
N TYR A 62 8.01 26.03 -23.63
CA TYR A 62 8.70 27.14 -24.27
C TYR A 62 9.38 28.02 -23.21
N ALA A 63 10.39 28.79 -23.63
CA ALA A 63 11.02 29.78 -22.77
C ALA A 63 10.01 30.80 -22.23
N ALA A 64 10.23 31.28 -21.01
CA ALA A 64 9.41 32.31 -20.38
C ALA A 64 9.44 33.60 -21.22
N GLY A 65 8.30 34.32 -21.29
CA GLY A 65 8.18 35.55 -22.07
C GLY A 65 7.92 35.38 -23.57
N ASN A 66 7.77 34.14 -24.08
CA ASN A 66 7.24 33.90 -25.42
C ASN A 66 5.70 34.13 -25.45
N VAL A 67 5.13 34.32 -26.64
CA VAL A 67 3.68 34.45 -26.87
C VAL A 67 2.91 33.32 -26.19
N THR A 68 3.43 32.09 -26.21
CA THR A 68 2.81 30.94 -25.55
C THR A 68 2.77 31.07 -24.02
N ASP A 69 3.79 31.66 -23.38
CA ASP A 69 3.80 31.92 -21.94
C ASP A 69 2.77 33.00 -21.56
N SER A 70 2.70 34.08 -22.34
CA SER A 70 1.71 35.15 -22.14
C SER A 70 0.28 34.64 -22.26
N LEU A 71 0.00 33.79 -23.26
CA LEU A 71 -1.30 33.14 -23.41
C LEU A 71 -1.59 32.18 -22.25
N ALA A 72 -0.61 31.40 -21.81
CA ALA A 72 -0.75 30.49 -20.68
C ALA A 72 -1.11 31.23 -19.39
N ARG A 73 -0.54 32.42 -19.14
CA ARG A 73 -0.87 33.27 -17.98
C ARG A 73 -2.31 33.80 -18.03
N ILE A 74 -2.76 34.24 -19.20
CA ILE A 74 -4.15 34.68 -19.38
C ILE A 74 -5.13 33.53 -19.13
N VAL A 75 -4.80 32.33 -19.65
CA VAL A 75 -5.61 31.13 -19.44
C VAL A 75 -5.59 30.71 -17.97
N SER A 76 -4.43 30.73 -17.31
CA SER A 76 -4.32 30.36 -15.89
C SER A 76 -5.15 31.27 -14.99
N ASP A 77 -5.17 32.58 -15.25
CA ASP A 77 -5.96 33.53 -14.45
C ASP A 77 -7.46 33.26 -14.58
N LYS A 78 -7.94 32.99 -15.80
CA LYS A 78 -9.34 32.63 -16.04
C LYS A 78 -9.72 31.30 -15.41
N LEU A 79 -8.87 30.28 -15.56
CA LEU A 79 -9.10 28.97 -14.95
C LEU A 79 -9.08 29.06 -13.42
N SER A 80 -8.19 29.88 -12.85
CA SER A 80 -8.14 30.09 -11.41
C SER A 80 -9.41 30.75 -10.89
N ALA A 81 -9.95 31.74 -11.62
CA ALA A 81 -11.22 32.37 -11.29
C ALA A 81 -12.43 31.42 -11.42
N GLN A 82 -12.44 30.54 -12.42
CA GLN A 82 -13.54 29.58 -12.64
C GLN A 82 -13.52 28.40 -11.66
N TRP A 83 -12.33 27.89 -11.33
CA TRP A 83 -12.17 26.74 -10.45
C TRP A 83 -12.03 27.12 -8.97
N GLY A 84 -11.82 28.39 -8.64
CA GLY A 84 -11.55 28.83 -7.26
C GLY A 84 -10.25 28.25 -6.69
N GLN A 85 -9.41 27.70 -7.57
CA GLN A 85 -8.18 26.99 -7.23
C GLN A 85 -7.01 27.67 -7.93
N ALA A 86 -5.85 27.77 -7.27
CA ALA A 86 -4.68 28.38 -7.88
C ALA A 86 -4.21 27.58 -9.11
N VAL A 87 -4.02 28.27 -10.23
CA VAL A 87 -3.40 27.72 -11.44
C VAL A 87 -2.08 28.43 -11.67
N THR A 88 -0.96 27.70 -11.61
CA THR A 88 0.39 28.27 -11.74
C THR A 88 1.04 27.85 -13.06
N VAL A 89 1.58 28.81 -13.80
CA VAL A 89 2.32 28.55 -15.04
C VAL A 89 3.77 28.19 -14.73
N GLU A 90 4.26 27.09 -15.31
CA GLU A 90 5.65 26.66 -15.19
C GLU A 90 6.26 26.42 -16.56
N ASN A 91 7.27 27.22 -16.90
CA ASN A 91 8.00 27.07 -18.14
C ASN A 91 9.07 25.98 -17.96
N ARG A 92 8.98 24.92 -18.76
CA ARG A 92 10.01 23.87 -18.85
C ARG A 92 10.53 23.83 -20.28
N PRO A 93 11.41 24.77 -20.68
CA PRO A 93 12.14 24.62 -21.94
C PRO A 93 13.03 23.39 -21.81
N GLY A 94 12.94 22.49 -22.79
CA GLY A 94 13.88 21.38 -22.96
C GLY A 94 15.21 21.87 -23.50
#